data_AF-A0A6N8EKZ5-F1
#
_entry.id   AF-A0A6N8EKZ5-F1
#
_cell.length_a   1.000
_cell.length_b   1.000
_cell.length_c   1.000
_cell.angle_alpha   90.00
_cell.angle_beta   90.00
_cell.angle_gamma   90.00
#
_symmetry.space_group_name_H-M   'P 1'
#
loop_
_entity.id
_entity.type
_entity.pdbx_description
1 polymer ?
#
loop_
_entity_poly.entity_id
_entity_poly.type
_entity_poly.pdbx_seq_one_letter_code
_entity_poly.pdbx_strand_id
1 'polypeptide(L)'
;MSINNALILQLAKKQFEINDLAGPYQQNIWVMVAASSPFAKHHAGCTLGRETPTHTIRLVLRTTDKEGANDYVDGTDVYVRLDQENQIADFVWEDLWAEGPPIFHGGTIPDALRWVRDLAEPFYIQLRDPFLTPEQWISLNGHDKDFAEPQFKDDQKEDRCMIDDELDLPF
;
A
#
# COMPACT_ATOMS: atom_id res chain seq x y z
N MET A 1 4.94 10.79 -3.93
CA MET A 1 5.03 9.32 -4.09
C MET A 1 5.86 9.00 -5.35
N SER A 2 6.76 8.01 -5.34
CA SER A 2 7.51 7.63 -6.56
C SER A 2 6.59 6.93 -7.58
N ILE A 3 6.93 7.01 -8.87
CA ILE A 3 6.15 6.38 -9.94
C ILE A 3 6.02 4.86 -9.75
N ASN A 4 7.08 4.23 -9.23
CA ASN A 4 7.11 2.81 -8.90
C ASN A 4 6.08 2.46 -7.81
N ASN A 5 6.01 3.27 -6.75
CA ASN A 5 5.06 3.07 -5.66
C ASN A 5 3.61 3.29 -6.13
N ALA A 6 3.39 4.21 -7.08
CA ALA A 6 2.06 4.41 -7.67
C ALA A 6 1.61 3.19 -8.49
N LEU A 7 2.48 2.62 -9.34
CA LEU A 7 2.17 1.40 -10.11
C LEU A 7 1.89 0.20 -9.19
N ILE A 8 2.75 0.01 -8.18
CA ILE A 8 2.57 -1.03 -7.16
C ILE A 8 1.24 -0.87 -6.43
N LEU A 9 0.90 0.36 -6.03
CA LEU A 9 -0.36 0.63 -5.34
C LEU A 9 -1.56 0.30 -6.23
N GLN A 10 -1.53 0.71 -7.50
CA GLN A 10 -2.61 0.40 -8.44
C GLN A 10 -2.81 -1.11 -8.61
N LEU A 11 -1.71 -1.86 -8.75
CA LEU A 11 -1.75 -3.31 -8.83
C LEU A 11 -2.35 -3.94 -7.56
N ALA A 12 -1.88 -3.53 -6.39
CA ALA A 12 -2.40 -4.01 -5.11
C ALA A 12 -3.88 -3.69 -4.94
N LYS A 13 -4.30 -2.46 -5.25
CA LYS A 13 -5.70 -2.07 -5.13
C LYS A 13 -6.62 -2.88 -6.02
N LYS A 14 -6.22 -3.07 -7.28
CA LYS A 14 -6.99 -3.88 -8.25
C LYS A 14 -7.19 -5.32 -7.78
N GLN A 15 -6.22 -5.88 -7.07
CA GLN A 15 -6.26 -7.28 -6.63
C GLN A 15 -7.02 -7.47 -5.32
N PHE A 16 -6.86 -6.56 -4.36
CA PHE A 16 -7.32 -6.77 -2.99
C PHE A 16 -8.53 -5.94 -2.59
N GLU A 17 -8.82 -4.84 -3.30
CA GLU A 17 -9.96 -3.99 -2.92
C GLU A 17 -11.28 -4.55 -3.44
N ILE A 18 -12.26 -4.63 -2.55
CA ILE A 18 -13.64 -5.02 -2.84
C ILE A 18 -14.55 -3.95 -2.27
N ASN A 19 -15.42 -3.40 -3.11
CA ASN A 19 -16.49 -2.48 -2.70
C ASN A 19 -17.83 -3.19 -2.89
N ASP A 20 -18.25 -3.94 -1.88
CA ASP A 20 -19.43 -4.81 -1.98
C ASP A 20 -20.29 -4.84 -0.71
N LEU A 21 -20.33 -3.72 0.02
CA LEU A 21 -21.15 -3.60 1.24
C LEU A 21 -22.64 -3.94 1.00
N ALA A 22 -23.16 -3.65 -0.18
CA ALA A 22 -24.56 -3.91 -0.55
C ALA A 22 -24.76 -5.18 -1.40
N GLY A 23 -23.69 -5.92 -1.72
CA GLY A 23 -23.75 -7.09 -2.58
C GLY A 23 -23.60 -8.42 -1.82
N PRO A 24 -23.23 -9.51 -2.51
CA PRO A 24 -23.16 -10.84 -1.92
C PRO A 24 -22.09 -11.00 -0.83
N TYR A 25 -20.97 -10.27 -0.91
CA TYR A 25 -19.91 -10.31 0.11
C TYR A 25 -20.27 -9.50 1.36
N GLN A 26 -21.20 -8.52 1.23
CA GLN A 26 -21.70 -7.67 2.32
C GLN A 26 -20.58 -6.96 3.11
N GLN A 27 -19.45 -6.72 2.45
CA GLN A 27 -18.25 -6.22 3.07
C GLN A 27 -17.42 -5.44 2.06
N ASN A 28 -16.85 -4.34 2.52
CA ASN A 28 -15.77 -3.64 1.85
C ASN A 28 -14.43 -4.16 2.36
N ILE A 29 -13.46 -4.30 1.45
CA ILE A 29 -12.08 -4.64 1.76
C ILE A 29 -11.23 -3.59 1.07
N TRP A 30 -10.29 -2.97 1.79
CA TRP A 30 -9.35 -2.04 1.19
C TRP A 30 -7.93 -2.24 1.69
N VAL A 31 -6.97 -1.79 0.89
CA VAL A 31 -5.58 -1.70 1.34
C VAL A 31 -5.50 -0.56 2.36
N MET A 32 -5.30 -0.90 3.63
CA MET A 32 -5.18 0.10 4.70
C MET A 32 -3.79 0.72 4.72
N VAL A 33 -2.74 -0.09 4.55
CA VAL A 33 -1.37 0.40 4.52
C VAL A 33 -0.53 -0.47 3.60
N ALA A 34 0.41 0.16 2.90
CA ALA A 34 1.40 -0.53 2.10
C ALA A 34 2.80 0.09 2.27
N ALA A 35 3.80 -0.78 2.42
CA ALA A 35 5.21 -0.44 2.28
C ALA A 35 5.86 -1.33 1.23
N SER A 36 6.88 -0.81 0.55
CA SER A 36 7.65 -1.54 -0.45
C SER A 36 9.13 -1.43 -0.13
N SER A 37 9.87 -2.52 -0.36
CA SER A 37 11.33 -2.49 -0.33
C SER A 37 11.88 -3.30 -1.51
N PRO A 38 13.09 -2.97 -2.00
CA PRO A 38 13.78 -3.80 -2.98
C PRO A 38 13.88 -5.26 -2.50
N PHE A 39 13.67 -6.20 -3.41
CA PHE A 39 13.66 -7.61 -3.07
C PHE A 39 15.05 -8.07 -2.59
N ALA A 40 15.13 -8.53 -1.34
CA ALA A 40 16.35 -9.08 -0.76
C ALA A 40 16.38 -10.61 -0.91
N LYS A 41 17.22 -11.10 -1.82
CA LYS A 41 17.38 -12.55 -2.13
C LYS A 41 17.71 -13.43 -0.92
N HIS A 42 18.23 -12.87 0.17
CA HIS A 42 18.62 -13.63 1.36
C HIS A 42 17.43 -14.21 2.14
N HIS A 43 16.19 -13.76 1.88
CA HIS A 43 15.00 -14.19 2.62
C HIS A 43 14.14 -15.23 1.89
N ALA A 44 14.38 -15.47 0.61
CA ALA A 44 13.67 -16.48 -0.16
C ALA A 44 14.64 -17.58 -0.58
N GLY A 45 14.37 -18.82 -0.17
CA GLY A 45 15.09 -19.98 -0.68
C GLY A 45 15.14 -19.89 -2.21
N CYS A 46 16.34 -19.94 -2.78
CA CYS A 46 16.60 -19.75 -4.20
C CYS A 46 15.79 -20.77 -5.03
N THR A 47 14.60 -20.40 -5.52
CA THR A 47 13.82 -21.27 -6.41
C THR A 47 14.36 -21.11 -7.82
N LEU A 48 15.23 -22.02 -8.23
CA LEU A 48 15.71 -22.13 -9.62
C LEU A 48 14.50 -22.19 -10.58
N GLY A 49 14.46 -21.30 -11.57
CA GLY A 49 13.48 -21.31 -12.66
C GLY A 49 12.25 -20.41 -12.47
N ARG A 50 12.12 -19.68 -11.36
CA ARG A 50 11.07 -18.67 -11.20
C ARG A 50 11.58 -17.27 -11.54
N GLU A 51 10.68 -16.45 -12.08
CA GLU A 51 10.95 -15.02 -12.26
C GLU A 51 11.26 -14.40 -10.89
N THR A 52 12.38 -13.69 -10.80
CA THR A 52 12.82 -13.10 -9.52
C THR A 52 12.06 -11.80 -9.27
N PRO A 53 11.46 -11.61 -8.08
CA PRO A 53 10.83 -10.35 -7.73
C PRO A 53 11.84 -9.20 -7.72
N THR A 54 11.35 -8.01 -8.04
CA THR A 54 12.12 -6.77 -7.88
C THR A 54 11.86 -6.10 -6.55
N HIS A 55 10.65 -6.30 -6.00
CA HIS A 55 10.20 -5.69 -4.76
C HIS A 55 9.41 -6.70 -3.92
N THR A 56 9.54 -6.56 -2.60
CA THR A 56 8.59 -7.10 -1.62
C THR A 56 7.66 -5.97 -1.20
N ILE A 57 6.37 -6.27 -1.12
CA ILE A 57 5.36 -5.34 -0.65
C ILE A 57 4.72 -5.95 0.59
N ARG A 58 4.71 -5.20 1.68
CA ARG A 58 3.95 -5.56 2.87
C ARG A 58 2.68 -4.76 2.89
N LEU A 59 1.55 -5.45 2.84
CA LEU A 59 0.23 -4.85 2.80
C LEU A 59 -0.63 -5.33 3.97
N VAL A 60 -1.48 -4.44 4.45
CA VAL A 60 -2.50 -4.72 5.45
C VAL A 60 -3.84 -4.35 4.86
N LEU A 61 -4.80 -5.26 5.00
CA LEU A 61 -6.17 -5.08 4.56
C LEU A 61 -7.04 -4.77 5.78
N ARG A 62 -7.95 -3.83 5.60
CA ARG A 62 -9.01 -3.54 6.58
C ARG A 62 -10.34 -3.75 5.92
N THR A 63 -11.34 -4.06 6.74
CA THR A 63 -12.68 -4.38 6.26
C THR A 63 -13.74 -3.57 6.97
N THR A 64 -14.87 -3.37 6.30
CA THR A 64 -16.07 -2.77 6.86
C THR A 64 -17.28 -3.56 6.43
N ASP A 65 -18.11 -3.95 7.37
CA ASP A 65 -19.41 -4.57 7.11
C ASP A 65 -20.54 -3.68 7.63
N LYS A 66 -21.76 -4.23 7.69
CA LYS A 66 -22.95 -3.54 8.18
C LYS A 66 -22.89 -3.10 9.64
N GLU A 67 -22.01 -3.70 10.45
CA GLU A 67 -21.82 -3.39 11.86
C GLU A 67 -20.72 -2.33 12.06
N GLY A 68 -19.85 -2.13 11.07
CA GLY A 68 -18.83 -1.09 11.05
C GLY A 68 -17.46 -1.56 10.54
N ALA A 69 -16.48 -0.66 10.56
CA ALA A 69 -15.09 -1.02 10.29
C ALA A 69 -14.54 -1.97 11.36
N ASN A 70 -13.81 -3.00 10.93
CA ASN A 70 -13.16 -3.92 11.84
C ASN A 70 -11.99 -3.22 12.56
N ASP A 71 -11.93 -3.37 13.88
CA ASP A 71 -10.85 -2.86 14.73
C ASP A 71 -9.55 -3.66 14.55
N TYR A 72 -9.67 -4.88 14.06
CA TYR A 72 -8.57 -5.79 13.80
C TYR A 72 -8.32 -5.93 12.31
N VAL A 73 -7.05 -6.06 11.95
CA VAL A 73 -6.60 -6.09 10.56
C VAL A 73 -5.68 -7.28 10.32
N ASP A 74 -5.68 -7.72 9.07
CA ASP A 74 -4.84 -8.80 8.56
C ASP A 74 -3.86 -8.25 7.53
N GLY A 75 -2.67 -8.83 7.46
CA GLY A 75 -1.63 -8.39 6.53
C GLY A 75 -0.76 -9.52 6.02
N THR A 76 -0.18 -9.32 4.85
CA THR A 76 0.71 -10.29 4.21
C THR A 76 1.80 -9.59 3.40
N ASP A 77 2.80 -10.38 3.01
CA ASP A 77 3.84 -9.96 2.08
C ASP A 77 3.53 -10.53 0.69
N VAL A 78 3.55 -9.67 -0.32
CA VAL A 78 3.40 -10.05 -1.73
C VAL A 78 4.63 -9.63 -2.52
N TYR A 79 4.87 -10.30 -3.64
CA TYR A 79 6.07 -10.14 -4.43
C TYR A 79 5.73 -9.61 -5.81
N VAL A 80 6.46 -8.58 -6.25
CA VAL A 80 6.19 -7.91 -7.52
C VAL A 80 7.45 -7.79 -8.37
N ARG A 81 7.27 -8.04 -9.66
CA ARG A 81 8.22 -7.68 -10.70
C ARG A 81 7.79 -6.35 -11.32
N LEU A 82 8.67 -5.37 -11.28
CA LEU A 82 8.48 -4.06 -11.88
C LEU A 82 9.39 -3.93 -13.10
N ASP A 83 8.80 -3.73 -14.25
CA ASP A 83 9.46 -3.28 -15.46
C ASP A 83 9.32 -1.76 -15.56
N GLN A 84 10.39 -1.05 -15.22
CA GLN A 84 10.40 0.42 -15.22
C GLN A 84 10.37 1.01 -16.63
N GLU A 85 10.94 0.33 -17.62
CA GLU A 85 10.98 0.85 -18.99
C GLU A 85 9.59 0.83 -19.61
N ASN A 86 8.84 -0.25 -19.38
CA ASN A 86 7.50 -0.42 -19.91
C ASN A 86 6.38 0.02 -18.95
N GLN A 87 6.72 0.45 -17.73
CA GLN A 87 5.78 0.84 -16.68
C GLN A 87 4.77 -0.28 -16.33
N ILE A 88 5.26 -1.51 -16.28
CA ILE A 88 4.46 -2.71 -15.99
C ILE A 88 4.82 -3.24 -14.61
N ALA A 89 3.80 -3.60 -13.82
CA ALA A 89 3.96 -4.27 -12.54
C ALA A 89 3.10 -5.54 -12.53
N ASP A 90 3.72 -6.67 -12.23
CA ASP A 90 3.05 -7.98 -12.14
C ASP A 90 3.34 -8.65 -10.80
N PHE A 91 2.35 -9.35 -10.26
CA PHE A 91 2.59 -10.27 -9.15
C PHE A 91 3.41 -11.47 -9.61
N VAL A 92 4.28 -11.92 -8.72
CA VAL A 92 5.04 -13.15 -8.90
C VAL A 92 4.96 -13.96 -7.60
N TRP A 93 5.21 -15.27 -7.72
CA TRP A 93 5.20 -16.20 -6.57
C TRP A 93 3.87 -16.17 -5.80
N GLU A 94 2.76 -16.10 -6.54
CA GLU A 94 1.41 -16.04 -5.96
C GLU A 94 1.09 -17.24 -5.08
N ASP A 95 1.67 -18.40 -5.38
CA ASP A 95 1.57 -19.61 -4.57
C ASP A 95 2.07 -19.44 -3.13
N LEU A 96 2.91 -18.42 -2.86
CA LEU A 96 3.43 -18.16 -1.51
C LEU A 96 2.52 -17.27 -0.66
N TRP A 97 1.62 -16.50 -1.26
CA TRP A 97 0.83 -15.49 -0.55
C TRP A 97 -0.68 -15.57 -0.82
N ALA A 98 -1.08 -16.17 -1.94
CA ALA A 98 -2.49 -16.44 -2.24
C ALA A 98 -2.99 -17.70 -1.52
N GLU A 99 -2.11 -18.65 -1.24
CA GLU A 99 -2.41 -19.89 -0.54
C GLU A 99 -1.81 -19.85 0.87
N GLY A 100 -2.60 -19.45 1.86
CA GLY A 100 -2.18 -19.49 3.26
C GLY A 100 -2.89 -18.47 4.14
N PRO A 101 -2.76 -18.59 5.46
CA PRO A 101 -3.22 -17.55 6.37
C PRO A 101 -2.37 -16.27 6.19
N PRO A 102 -2.90 -15.10 6.56
CA PRO A 102 -2.12 -13.87 6.57
C PRO A 102 -0.93 -13.99 7.53
N ILE A 103 0.18 -13.32 7.21
CA ILE A 103 1.38 -13.29 8.05
C ILE A 103 1.12 -12.53 9.35
N PHE A 104 0.38 -11.43 9.25
CA PHE A 104 -0.12 -10.66 10.38
C PHE A 104 -1.62 -10.94 10.52
N HIS A 105 -2.05 -11.49 11.65
CA HIS A 105 -3.44 -11.92 11.82
C HIS A 105 -4.10 -11.29 13.04
N GLY A 106 -5.25 -10.63 12.82
CA GLY A 106 -6.14 -10.15 13.88
C GLY A 106 -5.51 -9.15 14.84
N GLY A 107 -4.59 -8.31 14.38
CA GLY A 107 -3.89 -7.32 15.22
C GLY A 107 -4.51 -5.93 15.17
N THR A 108 -4.13 -5.06 16.11
CA THR A 108 -4.64 -3.68 16.16
C THR A 108 -4.01 -2.82 15.04
N ILE A 109 -4.67 -1.71 14.68
CA ILE A 109 -4.13 -0.76 13.68
C ILE A 109 -2.70 -0.27 14.05
N PRO A 110 -2.40 0.16 15.30
CA PRO A 110 -1.04 0.53 15.69
C PRO A 110 0.00 -0.60 15.52
N ASP A 111 -0.37 -1.83 15.89
CA ASP A 111 0.52 -2.99 15.75
C ASP A 111 0.78 -3.30 14.28
N ALA A 112 -0.25 -3.21 13.43
CA ALA A 112 -0.11 -3.41 12.00
C ALA A 112 0.79 -2.34 11.36
N LEU A 113 0.62 -1.07 11.72
CA LEU A 113 1.48 0.03 11.24
C LEU A 113 2.94 -0.19 11.65
N ARG A 114 3.19 -0.71 12.86
CA ARG A 114 4.54 -1.07 13.31
C ARG A 114 5.10 -2.24 12.50
N TRP A 115 4.31 -3.29 12.31
CA TRP A 115 4.70 -4.46 11.52
C TRP A 115 5.02 -4.12 10.06
N VAL A 116 4.28 -3.19 9.46
CA VAL A 116 4.60 -2.68 8.11
C VAL A 116 5.93 -1.93 8.11
N ARG A 117 6.18 -1.09 9.11
CA ARG A 117 7.44 -0.33 9.24
C ARG A 117 8.67 -1.20 9.42
N ASP A 118 8.53 -2.43 9.91
CA ASP A 118 9.63 -3.40 9.98
C ASP A 118 10.16 -3.78 8.58
N LEU A 119 9.36 -3.62 7.51
CA LEU A 119 9.83 -3.76 6.13
C LEU A 119 10.46 -2.46 5.61
N ALA A 120 9.69 -1.37 5.62
CA ALA A 120 10.09 -0.05 5.15
C ALA A 120 9.07 1.00 5.61
N GLU A 121 9.39 2.30 5.49
CA GLU A 121 8.38 3.35 5.74
C GLU A 121 7.20 3.18 4.77
N PRO A 122 5.95 3.14 5.25
CA PRO A 122 4.78 3.07 4.39
C PRO A 122 4.81 4.17 3.34
N PHE A 123 4.46 3.84 2.09
CA PHE A 123 4.26 4.84 1.04
C PHE A 123 2.78 5.18 0.86
N TYR A 124 1.87 4.41 1.48
CA TYR A 124 0.44 4.59 1.40
C TYR A 124 -0.22 4.18 2.71
N ILE A 125 -1.10 5.02 3.23
CA ILE A 125 -1.92 4.79 4.42
C ILE A 125 -3.31 5.36 4.13
N GLN A 126 -4.33 4.53 4.32
CA GLN A 126 -5.75 4.83 4.19
C GLN A 126 -6.45 4.12 5.34
N LEU A 127 -6.50 4.78 6.49
CA LEU A 127 -7.10 4.21 7.71
C LEU A 127 -8.61 4.06 7.55
N ARG A 128 -9.17 4.97 6.75
CA ARG A 128 -10.59 5.13 6.54
C ARG A 128 -11.09 4.36 5.32
N ASP A 129 -12.19 3.62 5.42
CA ASP A 129 -12.86 2.98 4.27
C ASP A 129 -13.15 4.00 3.13
N PRO A 130 -12.42 3.90 2.00
CA PRO A 130 -12.54 4.86 0.90
C PRO A 130 -13.84 4.71 0.11
N PHE A 131 -14.63 3.67 0.34
CA PHE A 131 -15.84 3.36 -0.41
C PHE A 131 -17.13 3.87 0.23
N LEU A 132 -17.09 4.24 1.51
CA LEU A 132 -18.26 4.77 2.20
C LEU A 132 -18.53 6.23 1.85
N THR A 133 -19.81 6.59 1.74
CA THR A 133 -20.24 7.98 1.69
C THR A 133 -20.11 8.66 3.07
N PRO A 134 -20.02 9.99 3.16
CA PRO A 134 -19.95 10.70 4.44
C PRO A 134 -21.08 10.33 5.44
N GLU A 135 -22.27 10.00 4.94
CA GLU A 135 -23.39 9.57 5.79
C GLU A 135 -23.15 8.17 6.35
N GLN A 136 -22.67 7.24 5.52
CA GLN A 136 -22.31 5.89 5.93
C GLN A 136 -21.16 5.90 6.94
N TRP A 137 -20.20 6.79 6.74
CA TRP A 137 -19.11 7.07 7.67
C TRP A 137 -19.61 7.39 9.08
N ILE A 138 -20.61 8.27 9.17
CA ILE A 138 -21.19 8.66 10.46
C ILE A 138 -21.93 7.49 11.11
N SER A 139 -22.64 6.68 10.33
CA SER A 139 -23.44 5.57 10.86
C SER A 139 -22.62 4.32 11.21
N LEU A 140 -21.56 4.01 10.43
CA LEU A 140 -20.80 2.77 10.52
C LEU A 140 -19.44 2.94 11.22
N ASN A 141 -18.84 4.13 11.11
CA ASN A 141 -17.46 4.38 11.53
C ASN A 141 -17.32 5.55 12.51
N GLY A 142 -18.36 5.81 13.32
CA GLY A 142 -18.37 6.89 14.32
C GLY A 142 -17.21 6.87 15.35
N HIS A 143 -16.46 5.76 15.41
CA HIS A 143 -15.32 5.50 16.28
C HIS A 143 -13.94 5.65 15.60
N ASP A 144 -13.83 5.81 14.27
CA ASP A 144 -12.55 6.01 13.54
C ASP A 144 -11.90 7.40 13.78
N LYS A 145 -12.26 8.07 14.88
CA LYS A 145 -11.78 9.40 15.26
C LYS A 145 -10.37 9.38 15.88
N ASP A 146 -9.84 8.20 16.19
CA ASP A 146 -8.66 8.07 17.04
C ASP A 146 -7.33 8.12 16.28
N PHE A 147 -7.34 8.10 14.94
CA PHE A 147 -6.11 8.09 14.14
C PHE A 147 -6.14 9.13 13.02
N ALA A 148 -5.19 10.06 13.05
CA ALA A 148 -4.96 10.99 11.95
C ALA A 148 -4.11 10.30 10.87
N GLU A 149 -4.57 10.34 9.62
CA GLU A 149 -3.81 9.83 8.48
C GLU A 149 -2.55 10.69 8.26
N PRO A 150 -1.36 10.10 8.15
CA PRO A 150 -0.15 10.86 7.87
C PRO A 150 -0.21 11.42 6.45
N GLN A 151 0.17 12.70 6.32
CA GLN A 151 0.29 13.33 5.01
C GLN A 151 1.64 12.96 4.38
N PHE A 152 1.61 12.19 3.30
CA PHE A 152 2.80 11.95 2.49
C PHE A 152 3.12 13.23 1.71
N LYS A 153 4.28 13.83 1.96
CA LYS A 153 4.77 14.94 1.16
C LYS A 153 5.09 14.43 -0.24
N ASP A 154 4.49 15.03 -1.26
CA ASP A 154 5.00 14.92 -2.62
C ASP A 154 6.30 15.72 -2.71
N ASP A 155 7.43 15.04 -2.52
CA ASP A 155 8.77 15.59 -2.79
C ASP A 155 9.03 15.67 -4.31
N GLN A 156 8.06 16.21 -5.06
CA GLN A 156 8.23 16.67 -6.43
C GLN A 156 7.93 18.16 -6.51
N LYS A 157 8.83 18.96 -5.92
CA LYS A 157 9.02 20.32 -6.39
C LYS A 157 10.47 20.46 -6.83
N GLU A 158 10.60 20.42 -8.15
CA GLU A 158 11.76 20.74 -8.96
C GLU A 158 12.78 21.63 -8.23
N ASP A 159 13.96 21.09 -7.96
CA ASP A 159 15.20 21.86 -7.88
C ASP A 159 15.41 22.49 -9.26
N ARG A 160 14.74 23.63 -9.50
CA ARG A 160 15.13 24.51 -10.59
C ARG A 160 16.45 25.13 -10.18
N CYS A 161 17.51 24.51 -10.65
CA CYS A 161 18.83 25.11 -10.77
C CYS A 161 18.67 26.44 -11.52
N MET A 162 18.59 27.55 -10.79
CA MET A 162 18.73 28.88 -11.36
C MET A 162 20.21 29.02 -11.67
N ILE A 163 20.55 28.83 -12.96
CA ILE A 163 21.83 29.24 -13.49
C ILE A 163 21.83 30.77 -13.41
N ASP A 164 22.65 31.32 -12.52
CA ASP A 164 22.97 32.74 -12.46
C ASP A 164 23.81 33.10 -13.70
N ASP A 165 23.15 33.30 -14.83
CA ASP A 165 23.73 33.92 -16.02
C ASP A 165 23.15 35.33 -16.18
N GLU A 166 23.73 36.30 -15.46
CA GLU A 166 23.73 37.70 -15.90
C GLU A 166 24.92 38.46 -15.26
N LEU A 167 26.11 38.18 -15.78
CA LEU A 167 27.29 39.04 -15.63
C LEU A 167 27.52 39.75 -16.97
N ASP A 168 26.62 40.66 -17.30
CA ASP A 168 26.79 41.61 -18.40
C ASP A 168 27.62 42.82 -17.94
N LEU A 169 28.90 42.83 -18.33
CA LEU A 169 29.66 44.07 -18.52
C LEU A 169 30.52 43.94 -19.79
N PRO A 170 30.30 44.81 -20.78
CA PRO A 170 31.26 45.91 -21.02
C PRO A 170 30.50 47.25 -21.27
N PHE A 171 31.01 48.45 -20.93
CA PHE A 171 32.32 49.05 -21.13
C PHE A 171 32.64 50.08 -20.03
#